data_AF-A0A2S4RY78-F1
#
_entry.id   AF-A0A2S4RY78-F1
#
_cell.length_a   1.000
_cell.length_b   1.000
_cell.length_c   1.000
_cell.angle_alpha   90.00
_cell.angle_beta   90.00
_cell.angle_gamma   90.00
#
_symmetry.space_group_name_H-M   'P 1'
#
loop_
_entity.id
_entity.type
_entity.pdbx_description
1 polymer ?
#
loop_
_entity_poly.entity_id
_entity_poly.type
_entity_poly.pdbx_seq_one_letter_code
_entity_poly.pdbx_strand_id
1 'polypeptide(L)'
;MTGEWLPIAHDTTGKEISGALIPGQVDIRYFRLLVNVCVLHSPCIQRALEDVLVYGKTRKEACLDNGVSQSYFSVKYRHMQCVSQTVMRICNLINHNQQEMINHNQQEMVDSKFL
;
A
#
# COMPACT_ATOMS: atom_id res chain seq x y z
N MET A 1 -44.76 11.95 8.99
CA MET A 1 -44.00 10.85 8.36
C MET A 1 -43.15 11.43 7.23
N THR A 2 -41.98 11.96 7.59
CA THR A 2 -40.87 12.26 6.65
C THR A 2 -39.60 12.00 7.45
N GLY A 3 -39.11 10.77 7.35
CA GLY A 3 -37.84 10.35 7.96
C GLY A 3 -36.70 10.82 7.06
N GLU A 4 -36.07 11.89 7.48
CA GLU A 4 -34.84 12.46 6.93
C GLU A 4 -33.70 11.46 7.19
N TRP A 5 -33.14 10.88 6.12
CA TRP A 5 -31.91 10.09 6.21
C TRP A 5 -30.73 11.03 5.97
N LEU A 6 -30.09 11.48 7.04
CA LEU A 6 -28.74 12.06 6.96
C LEU A 6 -27.73 10.92 6.76
N PRO A 7 -26.74 11.07 5.86
CA PRO A 7 -25.68 10.10 5.70
C PRO A 7 -24.83 10.06 6.98
N ILE A 8 -24.61 8.84 7.45
CA ILE A 8 -23.80 8.49 8.61
C ILE A 8 -22.43 9.16 8.47
N ALA A 9 -22.15 10.11 9.35
CA ALA A 9 -20.80 10.63 9.54
C ALA A 9 -19.88 9.44 9.83
N HIS A 10 -18.93 9.18 8.94
CA HIS A 10 -17.78 8.36 9.31
C HIS A 10 -16.92 9.23 10.22
N ASP A 11 -16.77 8.73 11.44
CA ASP A 11 -16.07 9.36 12.54
C ASP A 11 -14.57 9.58 12.24
N THR A 12 -14.13 10.73 12.73
CA THR A 12 -12.79 11.23 13.07
C THR A 12 -11.80 10.16 13.57
N THR A 13 -10.52 10.32 13.22
CA THR A 13 -9.27 9.99 13.97
C THR A 13 -8.23 9.10 13.25
N GLY A 14 -7.01 9.63 13.14
CA GLY A 14 -5.77 8.87 12.90
C GLY A 14 -5.28 8.86 11.45
N LYS A 15 -4.20 9.59 11.17
CA LYS A 15 -3.37 9.55 9.95
C LYS A 15 -3.42 8.18 9.26
N GLU A 16 -4.19 8.06 8.17
CA GLU A 16 -4.39 6.78 7.49
C GLU A 16 -3.04 6.20 7.04
N ILE A 17 -2.64 5.08 7.63
CA ILE A 17 -1.53 4.26 7.14
C ILE A 17 -2.02 3.53 5.90
N SER A 18 -2.23 4.21 4.79
CA SER A 18 -2.78 3.54 3.62
C SER A 18 -1.69 2.99 2.73
N GLY A 19 -1.09 1.87 3.15
CA GLY A 19 -0.39 0.95 2.25
C GLY A 19 -1.33 0.12 1.39
N ALA A 20 -2.58 0.57 1.22
CA ALA A 20 -3.58 -0.11 0.41
C ALA A 20 -3.23 0.03 -1.07
N LEU A 21 -3.32 -1.07 -1.80
CA LEU A 21 -3.14 -1.07 -3.25
C LEU A 21 -4.49 -0.80 -3.90
N ILE A 22 -4.63 0.33 -4.58
CA ILE A 22 -5.86 0.70 -5.28
C ILE A 22 -5.73 0.26 -6.75
N PRO A 23 -6.69 -0.50 -7.30
CA PRO A 23 -6.68 -0.89 -8.71
C PRO A 23 -6.51 0.30 -9.65
N GLY A 24 -5.63 0.16 -10.64
CA GLY A 24 -5.30 1.20 -11.63
C GLY A 24 -4.49 2.39 -11.10
N GLN A 25 -4.02 2.34 -9.85
CA GLN A 25 -3.28 3.46 -9.23
C GLN A 25 -1.90 3.05 -8.71
N VAL A 26 -1.49 1.79 -8.90
CA VAL A 26 -0.18 1.31 -8.45
C VAL A 26 0.88 1.60 -9.50
N ASP A 27 1.93 2.33 -9.11
CA ASP A 27 3.12 2.55 -9.96
C ASP A 27 3.79 1.21 -10.31
N ILE A 28 4.13 1.01 -11.58
CA ILE A 28 4.69 -0.25 -12.09
C ILE A 28 6.00 -0.64 -11.39
N ARG A 29 6.81 0.32 -10.97
CA ARG A 29 8.07 0.04 -10.26
C ARG A 29 7.76 -0.46 -8.85
N TYR A 30 6.79 0.15 -8.16
CA TYR A 30 6.34 -0.33 -6.86
C TYR A 30 5.73 -1.74 -6.95
N PHE A 31 4.90 -1.99 -7.97
CA PHE A 31 4.36 -3.32 -8.24
C PHE A 31 5.47 -4.37 -8.42
N ARG A 32 6.50 -4.09 -9.22
CA ARG A 32 7.65 -4.99 -9.44
C ARG A 32 8.41 -5.30 -8.15
N LEU A 33 8.60 -4.30 -7.29
CA LEU A 33 9.20 -4.52 -5.96
C LEU A 33 8.35 -5.45 -5.11
N LEU A 34 7.03 -5.23 -5.07
CA LEU A 34 6.11 -6.09 -4.32
C LEU A 34 6.07 -7.52 -4.86
N VAL A 35 6.17 -7.72 -6.18
CA VAL A 35 6.29 -9.07 -6.79
C VAL A 35 7.51 -9.82 -6.23
N ASN A 36 8.65 -9.13 -6.12
CA ASN A 36 9.87 -9.69 -5.56
C ASN A 36 9.72 -10.02 -4.06
N VAL A 37 9.18 -9.09 -3.27
CA VAL A 37 8.99 -9.28 -1.82
C VAL A 37 7.96 -10.38 -1.53
N CYS A 38 6.89 -10.47 -2.31
CA CYS A 38 5.85 -11.50 -2.15
C CYS A 38 6.28 -12.88 -2.67
N VAL A 39 7.45 -12.99 -3.32
CA VAL A 39 7.95 -14.25 -3.88
C VAL A 39 6.93 -14.88 -4.85
N LEU A 40 6.34 -14.05 -5.71
CA LEU A 40 5.33 -14.50 -6.68
C LEU A 40 5.99 -15.12 -7.90
N HIS A 41 6.23 -16.43 -7.93
CA HIS A 41 6.96 -17.07 -9.04
C HIS A 41 6.14 -17.37 -10.29
N SER A 42 4.80 -17.41 -10.22
CA SER A 42 3.97 -17.72 -11.39
C SER A 42 3.80 -16.50 -12.31
N PRO A 43 4.23 -16.55 -13.58
CA PRO A 43 4.08 -15.42 -14.51
C PRO A 43 2.62 -15.07 -14.81
N CYS A 44 1.71 -16.04 -14.74
CA CYS A 44 0.29 -15.82 -14.98
C CYS A 44 -0.34 -14.98 -13.87
N ILE A 45 -0.03 -15.27 -12.60
CA ILE A 45 -0.55 -14.47 -11.49
C ILE A 45 0.12 -13.08 -11.40
N GLN A 46 1.41 -12.97 -11.73
CA GLN A 46 2.07 -11.68 -11.81
C GLN A 46 1.35 -10.76 -12.81
N ARG A 47 1.14 -11.24 -14.04
CA ARG A 47 0.44 -10.48 -15.08
C ARG A 47 -1.00 -10.15 -14.71
N ALA A 48 -1.73 -11.10 -14.13
CA ALA A 48 -3.10 -10.84 -13.67
C ALA A 48 -3.15 -9.75 -12.58
N LEU A 49 -2.21 -9.77 -11.62
CA LEU A 49 -2.14 -8.73 -10.59
C LEU A 49 -1.72 -7.38 -11.18
N GLU A 50 -0.79 -7.36 -12.15
CA GLU A 50 -0.38 -6.14 -12.87
C GLU A 50 -1.57 -5.52 -13.62
N ASP A 51 -2.32 -6.35 -14.35
CA ASP A 51 -3.54 -5.96 -15.07
C ASP A 51 -4.54 -5.23 -14.18
N VAL A 52 -4.75 -5.71 -12.95
CA VAL A 52 -5.68 -5.09 -12.00
C VAL A 52 -5.06 -3.87 -11.31
N LEU A 53 -3.86 -4.01 -10.77
CA LEU A 53 -3.27 -3.01 -9.87
C LEU A 53 -2.66 -1.82 -10.62
N VAL A 54 -2.05 -2.07 -11.77
CA VAL A 54 -1.37 -1.05 -12.58
C VAL A 54 -2.29 -0.54 -13.67
N TYR A 55 -2.90 -1.44 -14.46
CA TYR A 55 -3.69 -1.06 -15.63
C TYR A 55 -5.19 -0.90 -15.35
N GLY A 56 -5.66 -1.23 -14.14
CA GLY A 56 -7.03 -0.99 -13.72
C GLY A 56 -8.08 -1.91 -14.35
N LYS A 57 -7.67 -3.03 -14.96
CA LYS A 57 -8.63 -4.04 -15.44
C LYS A 57 -9.48 -4.58 -14.30
N THR A 58 -10.67 -5.07 -14.62
CA THR A 58 -11.45 -5.80 -13.62
C THR A 58 -10.74 -7.12 -13.28
N ARG A 59 -10.96 -7.62 -12.06
CA ARG A 59 -10.41 -8.92 -11.64
C ARG A 59 -10.85 -10.06 -12.58
N LYS A 60 -12.08 -9.98 -13.10
CA LYS A 60 -12.65 -10.99 -14.00
C LYS A 60 -11.88 -11.04 -15.32
N GLU A 61 -11.67 -9.89 -15.96
CA GLU A 61 -10.90 -9.78 -17.21
C GLU A 61 -9.46 -10.25 -17.01
N ALA A 62 -8.77 -9.73 -16.00
CA ALA A 62 -7.38 -10.10 -15.72
C ALA A 62 -7.21 -11.61 -15.44
N CYS A 63 -8.14 -12.23 -14.72
CA CYS A 63 -8.13 -13.67 -14.48
C CYS A 63 -8.34 -14.47 -15.78
N LEU A 64 -9.28 -14.05 -16.62
CA LEU A 64 -9.57 -14.69 -17.89
C LEU A 64 -8.38 -14.60 -18.85
N ASP A 65 -7.84 -13.40 -19.06
CA ASP A 65 -6.74 -13.11 -19.98
C ASP A 65 -5.47 -13.90 -19.64
N ASN A 66 -5.27 -14.22 -18.36
CA ASN A 66 -4.07 -14.87 -17.86
C ASN A 66 -4.28 -16.34 -17.45
N GLY A 67 -5.48 -16.90 -17.65
CA GLY A 67 -5.77 -18.30 -17.29
C GLY A 67 -5.68 -18.58 -15.78
N VAL A 68 -6.01 -17.60 -14.94
CA VAL A 68 -5.94 -17.67 -13.48
C VAL A 68 -7.34 -17.84 -12.90
N SER A 69 -7.52 -18.72 -11.92
CA SER A 69 -8.80 -18.81 -11.20
C SER A 69 -8.99 -17.59 -10.28
N GLN A 70 -10.22 -17.09 -10.17
CA GLN A 70 -10.52 -15.94 -9.31
C GLN A 70 -10.18 -16.19 -7.83
N SER A 71 -10.30 -17.43 -7.36
CA SER A 71 -9.93 -17.82 -6.00
C SER A 71 -8.41 -17.71 -5.79
N TYR A 72 -7.61 -18.22 -6.72
CA TYR A 72 -6.15 -18.11 -6.64
C TYR A 72 -5.72 -16.63 -6.73
N PHE A 73 -6.33 -15.87 -7.62
CA PHE A 73 -6.13 -14.43 -7.70
C PHE A 73 -6.42 -13.73 -6.37
N SER A 74 -7.58 -14.00 -5.77
CA SER A 74 -8.03 -13.33 -4.54
C SER A 74 -7.08 -13.58 -3.37
N VAL A 75 -6.57 -14.80 -3.24
CA VAL A 75 -5.57 -15.15 -2.22
C VAL A 75 -4.29 -14.33 -2.41
N LYS A 76 -3.78 -14.26 -3.65
CA LYS A 76 -2.53 -13.55 -3.95
C LYS A 76 -2.68 -12.03 -3.90
N TYR A 77 -3.83 -11.50 -4.32
CA TYR A 77 -4.20 -10.10 -4.17
C TYR A 77 -4.21 -9.69 -2.69
N ARG A 78 -4.86 -10.47 -1.83
CA ARG A 78 -4.89 -10.20 -0.38
C ARG A 78 -3.49 -10.27 0.23
N HIS A 79 -2.68 -11.26 -0.16
CA HIS A 79 -1.31 -11.37 0.32
C HIS A 79 -0.49 -10.11 -0.04
N MET A 80 -0.58 -9.64 -1.29
CA MET A 80 0.14 -8.44 -1.74
C MET A 80 -0.33 -7.16 -1.02
N GLN A 81 -1.62 -7.04 -0.71
CA GLN A 81 -2.16 -5.97 0.15
C GLN A 81 -1.50 -5.98 1.53
N CYS A 82 -1.45 -7.15 2.19
CA CYS A 82 -0.83 -7.28 3.50
C CYS A 82 0.67 -6.91 3.45
N VAL A 83 1.39 -7.36 2.43
CA VAL A 83 2.81 -7.01 2.25
C VAL A 83 2.98 -5.50 2.06
N SER A 84 2.19 -4.87 1.21
CA SER A 84 2.26 -3.41 0.98
C SER A 84 2.00 -2.61 2.27
N GLN A 85 1.00 -3.00 3.05
CA GLN A 85 0.74 -2.38 4.36
C GLN A 85 1.90 -2.57 5.34
N THR A 86 2.53 -3.74 5.35
CA THR A 86 3.71 -4.01 6.17
C THR A 86 4.91 -3.16 5.73
N VAL A 87 5.17 -3.06 4.42
CA VAL A 87 6.23 -2.20 3.87
C VAL A 87 6.01 -0.75 4.31
N MET A 88 4.79 -0.23 4.23
CA MET A 88 4.50 1.13 4.69
C MET A 88 4.76 1.33 6.19
N ARG A 89 4.44 0.35 7.03
CA ARG A 89 4.77 0.41 8.47
C ARG A 89 6.28 0.42 8.69
N ILE A 90 7.03 -0.40 7.96
CA ILE A 90 8.50 -0.44 8.03
C ILE A 90 9.09 0.91 7.60
N CYS A 91 8.65 1.46 6.47
CA CYS A 91 9.09 2.77 6.01
C CYS A 91 8.81 3.87 7.04
N ASN A 92 7.62 3.87 7.65
CA ASN A 92 7.28 4.85 8.68
C ASN A 92 8.19 4.72 9.91
N LEU A 93 8.50 3.50 10.36
CA LEU A 93 9.41 3.26 11.49
C LEU A 93 10.81 3.79 11.20
N ILE A 94 11.36 3.47 10.02
CA ILE A 94 12.69 3.92 9.61
C ILE A 94 12.74 5.45 9.50
N ASN A 95 11.73 6.05 8.87
CA ASN A 95 11.65 7.51 8.69
C ASN A 95 11.51 8.23 10.05
N HIS A 96 10.79 7.65 11.00
CA HIS A 96 10.67 8.22 12.35
C HIS A 96 12.03 8.29 13.05
N ASN A 97 12.81 7.21 13.00
CA ASN A 97 14.14 7.15 13.59
C ASN A 97 15.11 8.17 12.96
N GLN A 98 15.01 8.39 11.65
CA GLN A 98 15.83 9.41 10.97
C GLN A 98 15.50 10.83 11.42
N GLN A 99 14.21 11.13 11.64
CA GLN A 99 13.79 12.45 12.10
C GLN A 99 14.25 12.74 13.53
N GLU A 100 14.23 11.75 14.43
CA GLU A 100 14.74 11.93 15.80
C GLU A 100 16.25 12.25 15.81
N MET A 101 17.04 11.58 14.96
CA MET A 101 18.47 11.86 14.82
C MET A 101 18.73 13.28 14.26
N ILE A 102 17.95 13.71 13.26
CA ILE A 102 18.08 15.07 12.71
C ILE A 102 17.72 16.12 13.76
N ASN A 103 16.63 15.92 14.51
CA ASN A 103 16.18 16.85 15.52
C ASN A 103 17.17 16.97 16.68
N HIS A 104 17.75 15.85 17.13
CA HIS A 104 18.77 15.86 18.20
C HIS A 104 20.04 16.62 17.78
N ASN A 105 20.55 16.36 16.57
CA ASN A 105 21.73 17.06 16.04
C ASN A 105 21.49 18.57 15.84
N GLN A 106 20.27 18.98 15.51
CA GLN A 106 19.94 20.41 15.42
C GLN A 106 19.91 21.08 16.79
N GLN A 107 19.43 20.41 17.84
CA GLN A 107 19.40 20.96 19.19
C GLN A 107 20.81 21.16 19.75
N GLU A 108 21.72 20.20 19.57
CA GLU A 108 23.12 20.34 19.98
C GLU A 108 23.83 21.53 19.29
N MET A 109 23.55 21.76 18.01
CA MET A 109 24.07 22.93 17.28
C MET A 109 23.51 24.26 17.76
N VAL A 110 22.27 24.28 18.27
CA VAL A 110 21.66 25.48 18.86
C VAL A 110 22.32 25.75 20.22
N ASP A 111 22.39 24.75 21.08
CA ASP A 111 22.93 24.90 22.44
C ASP A 111 24.42 25.30 22.43
N SER A 112 25.20 24.80 21.47
CA SER A 112 26.60 25.19 21.29
C SER A 112 26.79 26.62 20.78
N LYS A 113 25.77 27.28 20.21
CA LYS A 113 25.85 28.69 19.77
C LYS A 113 25.56 29.70 20.88
N PHE A 114 25.02 29.22 22.01
CA PHE A 114 24.68 30.04 23.18
C PHE A 114 25.71 29.93 24.32
N LEU A 115 26.81 29.20 24.10
CA LEU A 115 28.02 29.15 24.93
C LEU A 115 29.15 29.97 24.28
#